data_AF-A0A948DD25-F1
#
_entry.id   AF-A0A948DD25-F1
#
_cell.length_a   1.000
_cell.length_b   1.000
_cell.length_c   1.000
_cell.angle_alpha   90.00
_cell.angle_beta   90.00
_cell.angle_gamma   90.00
#
_symmetry.space_group_name_H-M   'P 1'
#
loop_
_entity.id
_entity.type
_entity.pdbx_description
1 polymer ?
#
loop_
_entity_poly.entity_id
_entity_poly.type
_entity_poly.pdbx_seq_one_letter_code
_entity_poly.pdbx_strand_id
1 'polypeptide(L)'
;MKKTLAFLMAISLLFSLAVISAGCGGDSGTGESETRVTEQTTPSEESGARGDVTMCGRSVMYGWLQHWGYQGSGTVSRDGYSFDYRELDGSNMVGSFKDAVGGLPAGSPVFFKFCFVDFDGSNLAEREEQVDEVIAFAREKGLKLVIGNALPVHEQDAPDGILDEYRSFNEFLEQKAASNPDVWVYDFYGVLAGPDGFLKAEYDTGDSHPNDEAYTELDVTFFPLLGTVFGG
;
A
#
# COMPACT_ATOMS: atom_id res chain seq x y z
N MET A 1 30.41 3.48 -25.41
CA MET A 1 29.44 4.24 -26.22
C MET A 1 28.23 4.51 -25.34
N LYS A 2 27.95 5.78 -25.04
CA LYS A 2 26.86 6.21 -24.16
C LYS A 2 25.55 6.19 -24.94
N LYS A 3 24.52 5.51 -24.45
CA LYS A 3 23.14 5.67 -24.93
C LYS A 3 22.26 6.02 -23.74
N THR A 4 22.04 7.32 -23.59
CA THR A 4 20.98 7.91 -22.76
C THR A 4 19.64 7.63 -23.43
N LEU A 5 18.72 6.99 -22.73
CA LEU A 5 17.33 6.84 -23.15
C LEU A 5 16.49 7.80 -22.29
N ALA A 6 15.98 8.84 -22.92
CA ALA A 6 15.03 9.77 -22.32
C ALA A 6 13.61 9.24 -22.57
N PHE A 7 12.86 8.98 -21.51
CA PHE A 7 11.44 8.62 -21.61
C PHE A 7 10.61 9.90 -21.44
N LEU A 8 9.83 10.24 -22.47
CA LEU A 8 8.90 11.37 -22.47
C LEU A 8 7.55 10.91 -21.91
N MET A 9 7.16 11.47 -20.76
CA MET A 9 5.78 11.43 -20.25
C MET A 9 4.91 12.41 -21.05
N ALA A 10 3.77 11.94 -21.57
CA ALA A 10 2.72 12.78 -22.11
C ALA A 10 1.39 12.43 -21.43
N ILE A 11 1.03 13.19 -20.40
CA ILE A 11 -0.27 13.12 -19.73
C ILE A 11 -1.22 14.08 -20.45
N SER A 12 -2.29 13.54 -21.03
CA SER A 12 -3.33 14.31 -21.71
C SER A 12 -4.54 14.44 -20.78
N LEU A 13 -4.66 15.56 -20.07
CA LEU A 13 -5.87 15.92 -19.32
C LEU A 13 -6.96 16.40 -20.29
N LEU A 14 -8.10 15.71 -20.32
CA LEU A 14 -9.33 16.19 -20.94
C LEU A 14 -10.36 16.49 -19.84
N PHE A 15 -10.53 17.79 -19.57
CA PHE A 15 -11.64 18.34 -18.80
C PHE A 15 -12.91 18.35 -19.66
N SER A 16 -14.04 17.92 -19.12
CA SER A 16 -15.36 18.23 -19.68
C SER A 16 -16.30 18.63 -18.55
N LEU A 17 -16.64 19.92 -18.52
CA LEU A 17 -17.76 20.48 -17.76
C LEU A 17 -19.08 20.00 -18.35
N ALA A 18 -20.02 19.61 -17.50
CA ALA A 18 -21.44 19.66 -17.82
C ALA A 18 -22.23 20.22 -16.63
N VAL A 19 -22.74 21.44 -16.82
CA VAL A 19 -23.75 22.12 -16.00
C VAL A 19 -25.11 21.81 -16.62
N ILE A 20 -26.08 21.31 -15.84
CA ILE A 20 -27.51 21.48 -16.15
C ILE A 20 -28.27 21.84 -14.87
N SER A 21 -29.13 22.84 -15.03
CA SER A 21 -29.89 23.63 -14.08
C SER A 21 -31.29 23.07 -13.75
N ALA A 22 -31.75 23.44 -12.55
CA ALA A 22 -33.10 23.87 -12.15
C ALA A 22 -34.31 22.92 -12.25
N GLY A 23 -34.99 22.77 -11.11
CA GLY A 23 -36.40 22.35 -11.01
C GLY A 23 -37.00 22.72 -9.65
N CYS A 24 -37.72 23.84 -9.60
CA CYS A 24 -38.58 24.23 -8.48
C CYS A 24 -39.93 23.49 -8.56
N GLY A 25 -40.45 23.04 -7.42
CA GLY A 25 -41.84 22.60 -7.28
C GLY A 25 -42.20 22.49 -5.80
N GLY A 26 -42.92 23.50 -5.30
CA GLY A 26 -43.49 23.46 -3.95
C GLY A 26 -44.89 22.88 -3.97
N ASP A 27 -45.29 22.23 -2.87
CA ASP A 27 -46.67 22.16 -2.44
C ASP A 27 -46.74 22.08 -0.91
N SER A 28 -47.71 22.78 -0.33
CA SER A 28 -47.97 22.89 1.11
C SER A 28 -49.24 22.09 1.43
N GLY A 29 -49.10 21.02 2.21
CA GLY A 29 -50.24 20.22 2.67
C GLY A 29 -50.07 19.78 4.12
N THR A 30 -50.79 20.46 5.01
CA THR A 30 -50.99 20.10 6.42
C THR A 30 -51.81 18.82 6.55
N GLY A 31 -51.32 17.87 7.35
CA GLY A 31 -52.07 16.68 7.75
C GLY A 31 -51.35 15.93 8.87
N GLU A 32 -51.85 16.09 10.09
CA GLU A 32 -51.51 15.25 11.26
C GLU A 32 -51.83 13.78 10.96
N SER A 33 -50.88 12.88 11.21
CA SER A 33 -51.16 11.55 11.74
C SER A 33 -49.92 11.00 12.42
N GLU A 34 -50.04 10.75 13.73
CA GLU A 34 -49.06 10.05 14.55
C GLU A 34 -48.71 8.70 13.92
N THR A 35 -47.42 8.48 13.68
CA THR A 35 -46.85 7.13 13.66
C THR A 35 -45.46 7.24 14.28
N ARG A 36 -45.33 6.65 15.46
CA ARG A 36 -44.09 6.43 16.17
C ARG A 36 -43.21 5.49 15.35
N VAL A 37 -42.40 6.07 14.47
CA VAL A 37 -41.27 5.38 13.86
C VAL A 37 -40.17 5.38 14.89
N THR A 38 -39.89 4.20 15.44
CA THR A 38 -38.69 3.94 16.20
C THR A 38 -37.50 4.35 15.33
N GLU A 39 -36.79 5.43 15.71
CA GLU A 39 -35.45 5.70 15.21
C GLU A 39 -34.60 4.47 15.52
N GLN A 40 -34.49 3.58 14.53
CA GLN A 40 -33.43 2.62 14.48
C GLN A 40 -32.19 3.43 14.20
N THR A 41 -31.50 3.80 15.28
CA THR A 41 -30.17 4.37 15.29
C THR A 41 -29.31 3.49 14.39
N THR A 42 -29.09 3.93 13.16
CA THR A 42 -27.99 3.46 12.33
C THR A 42 -26.75 3.67 13.20
N PRO A 43 -25.90 2.65 13.43
CA PRO A 43 -24.60 2.91 14.02
C PRO A 43 -23.93 3.91 13.09
N SER A 44 -23.78 5.16 13.55
CA SER A 44 -22.82 6.06 12.97
C SER A 44 -21.51 5.29 12.99
N GLU A 45 -20.96 4.99 11.81
CA GLU A 45 -19.55 4.69 11.70
C GLU A 45 -18.83 5.84 12.40
N GLU A 46 -18.36 5.58 13.62
CA GLU A 46 -17.41 6.44 14.29
C GLU A 46 -16.19 6.52 13.38
N SER A 47 -16.19 7.51 12.50
CA SER A 47 -15.05 7.94 11.70
C SER A 47 -14.04 8.69 12.58
N GLY A 48 -13.79 8.15 13.78
CA GLY A 48 -12.63 8.52 14.57
C GLY A 48 -11.38 8.05 13.84
N ALA A 49 -10.34 8.90 13.84
CA ALA A 49 -9.05 8.52 13.31
C ALA A 49 -8.54 7.27 14.07
N ARG A 50 -8.42 6.14 13.39
CA ARG A 50 -7.90 4.87 13.90
C ARG A 50 -6.39 4.91 14.09
N GLY A 51 -5.69 5.79 13.37
CA GLY A 51 -4.29 6.12 13.60
C GLY A 51 -3.54 6.55 12.33
N ASP A 52 -2.29 6.96 12.53
CA ASP A 52 -1.36 7.36 11.46
C ASP A 52 -0.42 6.20 11.09
N VAL A 53 -0.18 6.00 9.79
CA VAL A 53 0.76 5.00 9.27
C VAL A 53 1.72 5.66 8.30
N THR A 54 3.03 5.49 8.53
CA THR A 54 4.05 5.93 7.56
C THR A 54 4.31 4.84 6.54
N MET A 55 4.00 5.10 5.27
CA MET A 55 4.09 4.16 4.16
C MET A 55 5.40 4.38 3.40
N CYS A 56 6.42 3.57 3.69
CA CYS A 56 7.74 3.65 3.07
C CYS A 56 7.87 2.68 1.89
N GLY A 57 8.12 3.20 0.70
CA GLY A 57 8.34 2.37 -0.48
C GLY A 57 8.63 3.20 -1.72
N ARG A 58 8.62 2.54 -2.88
CA ARG A 58 8.88 3.17 -4.19
C ARG A 58 7.58 3.32 -4.98
N SER A 59 7.64 3.19 -6.30
CA SER A 59 6.52 3.40 -7.23
C SER A 59 5.28 2.54 -6.94
N VAL A 60 5.43 1.30 -6.49
CA VAL A 60 4.29 0.44 -6.11
C VAL A 60 3.51 1.02 -4.92
N MET A 61 4.23 1.55 -3.92
CA MET A 61 3.61 2.20 -2.76
C MET A 61 3.00 3.55 -3.13
N TYR A 62 3.69 4.32 -3.97
CA TYR A 62 3.17 5.57 -4.51
C TYR A 62 1.86 5.35 -5.28
N GLY A 63 1.81 4.36 -6.17
CA GLY A 63 0.61 3.98 -6.92
C GLY A 63 -0.54 3.54 -6.00
N TRP A 64 -0.23 2.82 -4.93
CA TRP A 64 -1.26 2.42 -3.95
C TRP A 64 -1.86 3.63 -3.24
N LEU A 65 -1.05 4.62 -2.85
CA LEU A 65 -1.58 5.86 -2.30
C LEU A 65 -2.35 6.69 -3.34
N GLN A 66 -1.92 6.67 -4.61
CA GLN A 66 -2.66 7.34 -5.69
C GLN A 66 -4.05 6.73 -5.90
N HIS A 67 -4.19 5.41 -5.76
CA HIS A 67 -5.48 4.72 -5.74
C HIS A 67 -6.42 5.31 -4.66
N TRP A 68 -5.89 5.72 -3.52
CA TRP A 68 -6.66 6.41 -2.47
C TRP A 68 -6.82 7.93 -2.68
N GLY A 69 -6.30 8.50 -3.78
CA GLY A 69 -6.42 9.90 -4.13
C GLY A 69 -5.22 10.78 -3.77
N TYR A 70 -4.07 10.20 -3.39
CA TYR A 70 -2.85 10.96 -3.14
C TYR A 70 -2.37 11.74 -4.37
N GLN A 71 -2.05 13.02 -4.18
CA GLN A 71 -1.67 13.95 -5.25
C GLN A 71 -0.17 14.30 -5.24
N GLY A 72 0.66 13.49 -4.58
CA GLY A 72 2.11 13.72 -4.50
C GLY A 72 2.59 14.58 -3.33
N SER A 73 1.69 15.01 -2.44
CA SER A 73 2.06 15.66 -1.16
C SER A 73 0.95 15.54 -0.12
N GLY A 74 1.31 15.63 1.16
CA GLY A 74 0.37 15.55 2.29
C GLY A 74 0.07 14.12 2.69
N THR A 75 -1.02 13.93 3.44
CA THR A 75 -1.51 12.61 3.83
C THR A 75 -2.76 12.24 3.03
N VAL A 76 -3.06 10.95 2.95
CA VAL A 76 -4.33 10.44 2.42
C VAL A 76 -5.08 9.72 3.54
N SER A 77 -6.40 9.89 3.62
CA SER A 77 -7.23 9.24 4.64
C SER A 77 -8.09 8.16 4.01
N ARG A 78 -8.10 6.97 4.61
CA ARG A 78 -8.84 5.80 4.10
C ARG A 78 -9.14 4.82 5.25
N ASP A 79 -10.36 4.31 5.29
CA ASP A 79 -10.87 3.40 6.34
C ASP A 79 -10.59 3.84 7.79
N GLY A 80 -10.68 5.16 8.03
CA GLY A 80 -10.40 5.77 9.34
C GLY A 80 -8.90 5.93 9.66
N TYR A 81 -7.98 5.50 8.81
CA TYR A 81 -6.54 5.72 8.96
C TYR A 81 -6.07 6.94 8.17
N SER A 82 -4.90 7.47 8.56
CA SER A 82 -4.18 8.52 7.84
C SER A 82 -2.81 7.98 7.41
N PHE A 83 -2.48 8.14 6.14
CA PHE A 83 -1.27 7.56 5.53
C PHE A 83 -0.34 8.67 5.04
N ASP A 84 0.91 8.62 5.51
CA ASP A 84 1.99 9.51 5.10
C ASP A 84 3.01 8.75 4.24
N TYR A 85 3.18 9.14 2.98
CA TYR A 85 4.09 8.45 2.07
C TYR A 85 5.52 8.97 2.17
N ARG A 86 6.46 8.03 2.20
CA ARG A 86 7.89 8.29 2.17
C ARG A 86 8.54 7.48 1.05
N GLU A 87 9.03 8.20 0.04
CA GLU A 87 9.76 7.59 -1.05
C GLU A 87 11.11 7.05 -0.58
N LEU A 88 11.41 5.81 -0.93
CA LEU A 88 12.70 5.18 -0.67
C LEU A 88 13.62 5.27 -1.88
N ASP A 89 14.90 5.49 -1.61
CA ASP A 89 15.94 5.47 -2.63
C ASP A 89 16.34 4.02 -2.91
N GLY A 90 16.06 3.54 -4.12
CA GLY A 90 16.42 2.17 -4.54
C GLY A 90 17.92 1.86 -4.45
N SER A 91 18.79 2.88 -4.50
CA SER A 91 20.23 2.72 -4.34
C SER A 91 20.71 2.73 -2.88
N ASN A 92 19.81 3.09 -1.96
CA ASN A 92 20.07 3.19 -0.52
C ASN A 92 18.78 2.91 0.28
N MET A 93 18.21 1.72 0.09
CA MET A 93 16.90 1.37 0.65
C MET A 93 16.86 1.50 2.17
N VAL A 94 17.89 0.98 2.84
CA VAL A 94 17.98 1.00 4.30
C VAL A 94 18.21 2.41 4.84
N GLY A 95 19.14 3.18 4.26
CA GLY A 95 19.43 4.53 4.70
C GLY A 95 18.24 5.47 4.52
N SER A 96 17.59 5.43 3.35
CA SER A 96 16.40 6.23 3.10
C SER A 96 15.21 5.85 3.99
N PHE A 97 15.06 4.57 4.36
CA PHE A 97 14.07 4.15 5.36
C PHE A 97 14.39 4.74 6.74
N LYS A 98 15.64 4.65 7.19
CA LYS A 98 16.08 5.22 8.48
C LYS A 98 15.82 6.73 8.55
N ASP A 99 16.08 7.45 7.45
CA ASP A 99 15.82 8.88 7.35
C ASP A 99 14.32 9.20 7.38
N ALA A 100 13.50 8.38 6.70
CA ALA A 100 12.06 8.56 6.62
C ALA A 100 11.35 8.42 7.98
N VAL A 101 11.81 7.49 8.83
CA VAL A 101 11.09 7.11 10.06
C VAL A 101 11.84 7.47 11.35
N GLY A 102 13.10 7.92 11.26
CA GLY A 102 13.99 8.07 12.42
C GLY A 102 13.55 9.10 13.47
N GLY A 103 12.65 10.02 13.10
CA GLY A 103 12.03 11.01 13.97
C GLY A 103 10.66 10.63 14.52
N LEU A 104 10.12 9.45 14.18
CA LEU A 104 8.81 9.02 14.67
C LEU A 104 8.86 8.61 16.15
N PRO A 105 7.78 8.84 16.91
CA PRO A 105 7.66 8.31 18.27
C PRO A 105 7.69 6.78 18.32
N ALA A 106 8.16 6.21 19.43
CA ALA A 106 8.00 4.79 19.70
C ALA A 106 6.51 4.39 19.67
N GLY A 107 6.22 3.21 19.15
CA GLY A 107 4.88 2.68 18.90
C GLY A 107 4.28 3.10 17.55
N SER A 108 4.92 3.99 16.79
CA SER A 108 4.41 4.42 15.48
C SER A 108 4.41 3.26 14.48
N PRO A 109 3.29 3.00 13.79
CA PRO A 109 3.23 2.03 12.71
C PRO A 109 3.92 2.54 11.45
N VAL A 110 4.78 1.69 10.88
CA VAL A 110 5.51 1.96 9.64
C VAL A 110 5.38 0.77 8.71
N PHE A 111 5.21 1.04 7.42
CA PHE A 111 5.20 0.04 6.37
C PHE A 111 6.49 0.15 5.56
N PHE A 112 7.17 -0.97 5.30
CA PHE A 112 8.33 -1.05 4.41
C PHE A 112 8.04 -1.98 3.22
N LYS A 113 8.38 -1.54 2.01
CA LYS A 113 8.19 -2.33 0.78
C LYS A 113 9.32 -2.11 -0.23
N PHE A 114 9.95 -3.20 -0.66
CA PHE A 114 10.72 -3.24 -1.90
C PHE A 114 9.79 -3.15 -3.12
N CYS A 115 10.21 -2.46 -4.16
CA CYS A 115 9.59 -2.54 -5.47
C CYS A 115 9.90 -3.90 -6.13
N PHE A 116 9.19 -4.24 -7.20
CA PHE A 116 9.52 -5.44 -8.00
C PHE A 116 10.89 -5.32 -8.67
N VAL A 117 11.29 -4.12 -9.11
CA VAL A 117 12.61 -3.86 -9.73
C VAL A 117 13.81 -3.99 -8.78
N ASP A 118 13.56 -4.14 -7.47
CA ASP A 118 14.63 -4.35 -6.48
C ASP A 118 15.09 -5.81 -6.42
N PHE A 119 14.37 -6.72 -7.09
CA PHE A 119 14.70 -8.14 -7.22
C PHE A 119 15.16 -8.42 -8.66
N ASP A 120 16.26 -9.17 -8.81
CA ASP A 120 16.85 -9.48 -10.12
C ASP A 120 16.98 -10.98 -10.42
N GLY A 121 16.44 -11.83 -9.56
CA GLY A 121 16.54 -13.29 -9.63
C GLY A 121 17.80 -13.86 -8.96
N SER A 122 18.69 -13.00 -8.44
CA SER A 122 20.00 -13.42 -7.93
C SER A 122 20.48 -12.69 -6.67
N ASN A 123 19.72 -11.69 -6.18
CA ASN A 123 20.15 -10.80 -5.11
C ASN A 123 19.48 -11.04 -3.75
N LEU A 124 18.90 -12.23 -3.54
CA LEU A 124 18.18 -12.61 -2.31
C LEU A 124 18.95 -12.28 -1.04
N ALA A 125 20.23 -12.65 -0.95
CA ALA A 125 21.05 -12.42 0.24
C ALA A 125 21.18 -10.93 0.57
N GLU A 126 21.24 -10.05 -0.44
CA GLU A 126 21.26 -8.60 -0.23
C GLU A 126 19.90 -8.11 0.30
N ARG A 127 18.79 -8.62 -0.23
CA ARG A 127 17.43 -8.26 0.23
C ARG A 127 17.21 -8.71 1.67
N GLU A 128 17.67 -9.91 2.03
CA GLU A 128 17.60 -10.44 3.39
C GLU A 128 18.41 -9.59 4.38
N GLU A 129 19.65 -9.22 4.01
CA GLU A 129 20.50 -8.34 4.83
C GLU A 129 19.82 -6.98 5.07
N GLN A 130 19.26 -6.37 4.03
CA GLN A 130 18.55 -5.10 4.14
C GLN A 130 17.31 -5.18 5.03
N VAL A 131 16.54 -6.27 4.95
CA VAL A 131 15.41 -6.50 5.86
C VAL A 131 15.89 -6.63 7.30
N ASP A 132 16.98 -7.37 7.53
CA ASP A 132 17.54 -7.53 8.87
C ASP A 132 17.95 -6.18 9.48
N GLU A 133 18.53 -5.28 8.68
CA GLU A 133 18.83 -3.93 9.11
C GLU A 133 17.58 -3.09 9.40
N VAL A 134 16.55 -3.18 8.55
CA VAL A 134 15.26 -2.48 8.73
C VAL A 134 14.57 -2.94 10.02
N ILE A 135 14.52 -4.25 10.28
CA ILE A 135 13.97 -4.82 11.52
C ILE A 135 14.79 -4.38 12.73
N ALA A 136 16.12 -4.45 12.65
CA ALA A 136 16.98 -4.04 13.75
C ALA A 136 16.77 -2.57 14.12
N PHE A 137 16.65 -1.68 13.13
CA PHE A 137 16.40 -0.26 13.35
C PHE A 137 14.99 0.00 13.90
N ALA A 138 13.96 -0.63 13.33
CA ALA A 138 12.59 -0.51 13.83
C ALA A 138 12.50 -0.92 15.31
N ARG A 139 13.14 -2.03 15.68
CA ARG A 139 13.23 -2.48 17.07
C ARG A 139 13.99 -1.51 17.96
N GLU A 140 15.13 -0.98 17.51
CA GLU A 140 15.88 0.04 18.25
C GLU A 140 15.03 1.28 18.56
N LYS A 141 14.17 1.68 17.62
CA LYS A 141 13.27 2.83 17.73
C LYS A 141 11.94 2.50 18.41
N GLY A 142 11.66 1.22 18.68
CA GLY A 142 10.38 0.74 19.19
C GLY A 142 9.22 1.00 18.22
N LEU A 143 9.45 0.93 16.90
CA LEU A 143 8.42 1.07 15.87
C LEU A 143 7.66 -0.25 15.68
N LYS A 144 6.40 -0.16 15.25
CA LYS A 144 5.60 -1.30 14.80
C LYS A 144 5.77 -1.44 13.29
N LEU A 145 6.44 -2.50 12.83
CA LEU A 145 6.88 -2.62 11.43
C LEU A 145 6.01 -3.62 10.66
N VAL A 146 5.41 -3.17 9.56
CA VAL A 146 4.82 -4.04 8.53
C VAL A 146 5.78 -4.13 7.35
N ILE A 147 6.08 -5.33 6.87
CA ILE A 147 6.89 -5.55 5.67
C ILE A 147 6.01 -6.19 4.61
N GLY A 148 5.87 -5.53 3.46
CA GLY A 148 5.22 -6.16 2.32
C GLY A 148 6.18 -7.12 1.62
N ASN A 149 5.72 -8.34 1.35
CA ASN A 149 6.53 -9.36 0.70
C ASN A 149 6.75 -9.09 -0.80
N ALA A 150 7.29 -10.05 -1.57
CA ALA A 150 7.55 -9.87 -2.99
C ALA A 150 6.29 -9.44 -3.77
N LEU A 151 6.45 -8.54 -4.74
CA LEU A 151 5.38 -8.25 -5.70
C LEU A 151 5.57 -9.16 -6.92
N PRO A 152 4.56 -9.94 -7.36
CA PRO A 152 4.69 -10.74 -8.55
C PRO A 152 4.81 -9.83 -9.79
N VAL A 153 5.60 -10.27 -10.76
CA VAL A 153 5.84 -9.56 -12.02
C VAL A 153 5.13 -10.28 -13.17
N HIS A 154 5.04 -9.63 -14.32
CA HIS A 154 4.66 -10.31 -15.55
C HIS A 154 5.69 -11.37 -15.94
N GLU A 155 5.24 -12.49 -16.48
CA GLU A 155 6.11 -13.56 -16.98
C GLU A 155 7.12 -13.03 -18.01
N GLN A 156 6.71 -12.13 -18.90
CA GLN A 156 7.60 -11.56 -19.93
C GLN A 156 8.68 -10.61 -19.39
N ASP A 157 8.48 -10.08 -18.18
CA ASP A 157 9.40 -9.15 -17.51
C ASP A 157 10.26 -9.88 -16.46
N ALA A 158 9.99 -11.17 -16.23
CA ALA A 158 10.61 -11.98 -15.20
C ALA A 158 12.08 -12.30 -15.54
N PRO A 159 13.04 -11.89 -14.71
CA PRO A 159 14.40 -12.38 -14.86
C PRO A 159 14.51 -13.86 -14.45
N ASP A 160 15.54 -14.54 -14.94
CA ASP A 160 15.82 -15.93 -14.58
C ASP A 160 15.96 -16.08 -13.05
N GLY A 161 15.27 -17.05 -12.47
CA GLY A 161 15.35 -17.36 -11.03
C GLY A 161 14.42 -16.54 -10.13
N ILE A 162 13.66 -15.59 -10.68
CA ILE A 162 12.84 -14.67 -9.87
C ILE A 162 11.80 -15.37 -8.98
N LEU A 163 11.14 -16.43 -9.47
CA LEU A 163 10.13 -17.15 -8.70
C LEU A 163 10.74 -17.90 -7.50
N ASP A 164 11.96 -18.42 -7.65
CA ASP A 164 12.67 -19.09 -6.56
C ASP A 164 13.13 -18.07 -5.51
N GLU A 165 13.59 -16.90 -5.96
CA GLU A 165 13.92 -15.77 -5.10
C GLU A 165 12.69 -15.28 -4.31
N TYR A 166 11.54 -15.05 -4.97
CA TYR A 166 10.30 -14.63 -4.30
C TYR A 166 9.84 -15.64 -3.26
N ARG A 167 9.84 -16.93 -3.59
CA ARG A 167 9.48 -17.98 -2.63
C ARG A 167 10.38 -17.96 -1.40
N SER A 168 11.68 -17.85 -1.59
CA SER A 168 12.67 -17.85 -0.51
C SER A 168 12.59 -16.58 0.33
N PHE A 169 12.44 -15.42 -0.30
CA PHE A 169 12.28 -14.14 0.38
C PHE A 169 10.99 -14.11 1.22
N ASN A 170 9.88 -14.60 0.67
CA ASN A 170 8.61 -14.66 1.39
C ASN A 170 8.70 -15.60 2.60
N GLU A 171 9.32 -16.77 2.45
CA GLU A 171 9.55 -17.70 3.57
C GLU A 171 10.45 -17.06 4.65
N PHE A 172 11.50 -16.37 4.24
CA PHE A 172 12.38 -15.63 5.15
C PHE A 172 11.60 -14.58 5.96
N LEU A 173 10.72 -13.80 5.32
CA LEU A 173 9.91 -12.79 6.02
C LEU A 173 8.99 -13.41 7.06
N GLU A 174 8.34 -14.54 6.77
CA GLU A 174 7.50 -15.25 7.74
C GLU A 174 8.30 -15.70 8.96
N GLN A 175 9.52 -16.22 8.75
CA GLN A 175 10.42 -16.58 9.85
C GLN A 175 10.82 -15.37 10.70
N LYS A 176 11.04 -14.20 10.07
CA LYS A 176 11.36 -12.96 10.78
C LYS A 176 10.17 -12.46 11.61
N ALA A 177 8.96 -12.40 11.06
CA ALA A 177 7.78 -11.99 11.82
C ALA A 177 7.48 -12.94 12.98
N ALA A 178 7.62 -14.26 12.79
CA ALA A 178 7.44 -15.24 13.86
C ALA A 178 8.42 -15.04 15.04
N SER A 179 9.60 -14.47 14.78
CA SER A 179 10.66 -14.24 15.78
C SER A 179 10.68 -12.81 16.33
N ASN A 180 9.88 -11.89 15.79
CA ASN A 180 9.86 -10.48 16.16
C ASN A 180 8.41 -10.01 16.37
N PRO A 181 7.94 -9.85 17.62
CA PRO A 181 6.52 -9.64 17.93
C PRO A 181 5.94 -8.30 17.41
N ASP A 182 6.80 -7.31 17.15
CA ASP A 182 6.42 -6.00 16.59
C ASP A 182 6.68 -5.92 15.07
N VAL A 183 6.81 -7.08 14.41
CA VAL A 183 6.99 -7.19 12.95
C VAL A 183 5.88 -8.05 12.36
N TRP A 184 5.20 -7.52 11.36
CA TRP A 184 4.18 -8.21 10.59
C TRP A 184 4.57 -8.30 9.12
N VAL A 185 4.14 -9.36 8.44
CA VAL A 185 4.23 -9.48 6.98
C VAL A 185 2.88 -9.16 6.37
N TYR A 186 2.90 -8.40 5.29
CA TYR A 186 1.74 -8.20 4.43
C TYR A 186 1.95 -8.89 3.08
N ASP A 187 1.02 -9.76 2.72
CA ASP A 187 1.15 -10.69 1.60
C ASP A 187 0.63 -10.09 0.29
N PHE A 188 1.49 -9.36 -0.43
CA PHE A 188 1.21 -8.94 -1.80
C PHE A 188 1.17 -10.13 -2.75
N TYR A 189 2.12 -11.06 -2.60
CA TYR A 189 2.29 -12.17 -3.53
C TYR A 189 1.08 -13.09 -3.58
N GLY A 190 0.59 -13.56 -2.44
CA GLY A 190 -0.57 -14.45 -2.36
C GLY A 190 -1.87 -13.80 -2.83
N VAL A 191 -1.98 -12.46 -2.74
CA VAL A 191 -3.14 -11.71 -3.25
C VAL A 191 -3.08 -11.56 -4.77
N LEU A 192 -1.90 -11.24 -5.30
CA LEU A 192 -1.74 -10.79 -6.69
C LEU A 192 -1.21 -11.84 -7.67
N ALA A 193 -0.57 -12.90 -7.20
CA ALA A 193 0.01 -13.91 -8.07
C ALA A 193 -1.06 -14.90 -8.57
N GLY A 194 -0.93 -15.30 -9.84
CA GLY A 194 -1.66 -16.40 -10.45
C GLY A 194 -1.08 -17.77 -10.05
N PRO A 195 -1.68 -18.86 -10.54
CA PRO A 195 -1.22 -20.23 -10.26
C PRO A 195 0.20 -20.54 -10.76
N ASP A 196 0.70 -19.77 -11.72
CA ASP A 196 2.06 -19.82 -12.28
C ASP A 196 3.08 -19.01 -11.47
N GLY A 197 2.64 -18.23 -10.48
CA GLY A 197 3.48 -17.36 -9.66
C GLY A 197 3.72 -15.97 -10.26
N PHE A 198 3.18 -15.67 -11.43
CA PHE A 198 3.27 -14.35 -12.06
C PHE A 198 2.05 -13.50 -11.73
N LEU A 199 2.12 -12.20 -12.03
CA LEU A 199 1.00 -11.29 -11.81
C LEU A 199 -0.22 -11.76 -12.62
N LYS A 200 -1.38 -11.83 -11.97
CA LYS A 200 -2.65 -12.20 -12.64
C LYS A 200 -2.93 -11.26 -13.81
N ALA A 201 -3.41 -11.82 -14.92
CA ALA A 201 -3.62 -11.08 -16.17
C ALA A 201 -4.64 -9.92 -16.03
N GLU A 202 -5.62 -10.06 -15.15
CA GLU A 202 -6.57 -8.99 -14.83
C GLU A 202 -5.93 -7.76 -14.15
N TYR A 203 -4.71 -7.90 -13.62
CA TYR A 203 -3.98 -6.83 -12.92
C TYR A 203 -2.91 -6.14 -13.78
N ASP A 204 -2.73 -6.59 -15.02
CA ASP A 204 -1.73 -6.11 -15.98
C ASP A 204 -2.03 -4.65 -16.43
N THR A 205 -1.00 -3.80 -16.39
CA THR A 205 -1.04 -2.41 -16.88
C THR A 205 -0.12 -2.13 -18.08
N GLY A 206 0.55 -3.16 -18.60
CA GLY A 206 1.64 -3.09 -19.57
C GLY A 206 3.04 -3.06 -18.93
N ASP A 207 3.12 -2.88 -17.62
CA ASP A 207 4.29 -3.17 -16.80
C ASP A 207 3.85 -3.83 -15.47
N SER A 208 4.81 -4.29 -14.66
CA SER A 208 4.50 -5.01 -13.41
C SER A 208 3.98 -4.11 -12.27
N HIS A 209 3.58 -2.85 -12.54
CA HIS A 209 2.83 -2.06 -11.56
C HIS A 209 1.37 -2.55 -11.47
N PRO A 210 0.82 -2.70 -10.26
CA PRO A 210 -0.58 -3.08 -10.08
C PRO A 210 -1.53 -2.02 -10.65
N ASN A 211 -2.66 -2.47 -11.22
CA ASN A 211 -3.77 -1.60 -11.58
C ASN A 211 -4.68 -1.28 -10.38
N ASP A 212 -5.74 -0.50 -10.62
CA ASP A 212 -6.69 -0.07 -9.59
C ASP A 212 -7.45 -1.25 -8.93
N GLU A 213 -7.76 -2.29 -9.72
CA GLU A 213 -8.43 -3.51 -9.24
C GLU A 213 -7.49 -4.31 -8.32
N ALA A 214 -6.22 -4.45 -8.69
CA ALA A 214 -5.21 -5.06 -7.86
C ALA A 214 -5.02 -4.33 -6.51
N TYR A 215 -4.98 -3.00 -6.53
CA TYR A 215 -4.94 -2.22 -5.29
C TYR A 215 -6.20 -2.37 -4.44
N THR A 216 -7.38 -2.48 -5.07
CA THR A 216 -8.63 -2.76 -4.37
C THR A 216 -8.59 -4.13 -3.66
N GLU A 217 -7.99 -5.14 -4.29
CA GLU A 217 -7.83 -6.48 -3.67
C GLU A 217 -6.82 -6.48 -2.53
N LEU A 218 -5.77 -5.65 -2.62
CA LEU A 218 -4.87 -5.41 -1.50
C LEU A 218 -5.60 -4.74 -0.33
N ASP A 219 -6.40 -3.69 -0.59
CA ASP A 219 -7.20 -2.99 0.43
C ASP A 219 -8.02 -3.96 1.30
N VAL A 220 -8.67 -4.96 0.68
CA VAL A 220 -9.51 -5.97 1.36
C VAL A 220 -8.76 -6.70 2.49
N THR A 221 -7.46 -6.96 2.31
CA THR A 221 -6.63 -7.69 3.27
C THR A 221 -5.79 -6.77 4.14
N PHE A 222 -5.46 -5.57 3.66
CA PHE A 222 -4.59 -4.62 4.35
C PHE A 222 -5.24 -3.98 5.57
N PHE A 223 -6.48 -3.50 5.46
CA PHE A 223 -7.15 -2.84 6.59
C PHE A 223 -7.41 -3.78 7.78
N PRO A 224 -7.82 -5.06 7.56
CA PRO A 224 -7.85 -6.04 8.65
C PRO A 224 -6.50 -6.25 9.35
N LEU A 225 -5.39 -6.25 8.60
CA LEU A 225 -4.05 -6.33 9.19
C LEU A 225 -3.75 -5.11 10.07
N LEU A 226 -4.06 -3.90 9.59
CA LEU A 226 -3.85 -2.68 10.39
C LEU A 226 -4.64 -2.70 11.70
N GLY A 227 -5.84 -3.25 11.72
CA GLY A 227 -6.60 -3.48 12.96
C GLY A 227 -5.80 -4.27 14.01
N THR A 228 -5.01 -5.25 13.56
CA THR A 228 -4.12 -6.03 14.43
C THR A 228 -2.91 -5.22 14.90
N VAL A 229 -2.29 -4.46 13.99
CA VAL A 229 -1.10 -3.63 14.30
C VAL A 229 -1.42 -2.57 15.36
N PHE A 230 -2.57 -1.90 15.24
CA PHE A 230 -3.00 -0.90 16.22
C PHE A 230 -3.61 -1.51 17.50
N GLY A 231 -4.17 -2.72 17.43
CA GLY A 231 -4.78 -3.41 18.57
C GLY A 231 -3.80 -4.10 19.52
N GLY A 232 -2.54 -4.28 19.10
CA GLY A 232 -1.45 -4.88 19.89
C GLY A 232 -0.79 -3.95 20.89
#